data_AF-A0A351J9E9-F1
#
_entry.id   AF-A0A351J9E9-F1
#
_cell.length_a   1.000
_cell.length_b   1.000
_cell.length_c   1.000
_cell.angle_alpha   90.00
_cell.angle_beta   90.00
_cell.angle_gamma   90.00
#
_symmetry.space_group_name_H-M   'P 1'
#
loop_
_entity.id
_entity.type
_entity.pdbx_description
1 polymer ?
#
loop_
_entity_poly.entity_id
_entity_poly.type
_entity_poly.pdbx_seq_one_letter_code
_entity_poly.pdbx_strand_id
1 'polypeptide(L)'
;MAQGLLGQGFADTFLNLLNIEDHDVASALSRQRAPVRPVWWKEALVYQIYPRSFKDSNGDGIGDLNGILEKLDYLADLGVDVIWLSP
;
A
#
# COMPACT_ATOMS: atom_id res chain seq x y z
N MET A 1 -0.47 0.93 -45.39
CA MET A 1 0.25 -0.31 -45.03
C MET A 1 0.76 -0.14 -43.60
N ALA A 2 -0.07 -0.48 -42.60
CA ALA A 2 0.30 -0.45 -41.19
C ALA A 2 0.00 -1.84 -40.63
N GLN A 3 1.06 -2.62 -40.35
CA GLN A 3 0.95 -3.93 -39.73
C GLN A 3 0.86 -3.74 -38.21
N GLY A 4 -0.33 -3.99 -37.68
CA GLY A 4 -0.67 -3.86 -36.27
C GLY A 4 0.03 -4.91 -35.41
N LEU A 5 0.50 -4.44 -34.26
CA LEU A 5 1.44 -5.07 -33.34
C LEU A 5 0.78 -6.12 -32.44
N LEU A 6 0.01 -7.05 -33.00
CA LEU A 6 -0.58 -8.16 -32.25
C LEU A 6 -0.28 -9.45 -33.01
N GLY A 7 0.84 -10.08 -32.68
CA GLY A 7 1.23 -11.37 -33.24
C GLY A 7 0.13 -12.40 -33.00
N GLN A 8 -0.01 -13.38 -33.91
CA GLN A 8 -1.10 -14.36 -33.90
C GLN A 8 -1.33 -15.03 -32.53
N GLY A 9 -0.29 -15.21 -31.72
CA GLY A 9 -0.40 -15.73 -30.36
C GLY A 9 -1.22 -14.88 -29.37
N PHE A 10 -1.33 -13.55 -29.56
CA PHE A 10 -2.19 -12.72 -28.72
C PHE A 10 -3.66 -12.98 -28.99
N ALA A 11 -4.06 -13.05 -30.26
CA ALA A 11 -5.44 -13.33 -30.64
C ALA A 11 -5.87 -14.72 -30.16
N ASP A 12 -5.00 -15.73 -30.30
CA ASP A 12 -5.27 -17.09 -29.84
C ASP A 12 -5.36 -17.17 -28.30
N THR A 13 -4.48 -16.46 -27.59
CA THR A 13 -4.53 -16.38 -26.12
C THR A 13 -5.78 -15.63 -25.64
N PHE A 14 -6.13 -14.55 -26.31
CA PHE A 14 -7.31 -13.74 -25.99
C PHE A 14 -8.61 -14.48 -26.28
N LEU A 15 -8.70 -15.20 -27.40
CA LEU A 15 -9.84 -16.04 -27.73
C LEU A 15 -9.94 -17.25 -26.79
N ASN A 16 -8.82 -17.85 -26.39
CA ASN A 16 -8.82 -18.85 -25.33
C ASN A 16 -9.34 -18.28 -24.01
N LEU A 17 -8.92 -17.07 -23.61
CA LEU A 17 -9.42 -16.42 -22.40
C LEU A 17 -10.92 -16.10 -22.47
N LEU A 18 -11.43 -15.69 -23.63
CA LEU A 18 -12.85 -15.42 -23.84
C LEU A 18 -13.71 -16.68 -23.91
N ASN A 19 -13.14 -17.82 -24.31
CA ASN A 19 -13.85 -19.09 -24.47
C ASN A 19 -13.68 -20.04 -23.26
N ILE A 20 -13.04 -19.63 -22.18
CA ILE A 20 -12.98 -20.42 -20.95
C ILE A 20 -14.38 -20.39 -20.30
N GLU A 21 -14.96 -21.57 -20.03
CA GLU A 21 -16.16 -21.69 -19.22
C GLU A 21 -15.87 -21.24 -17.77
N ASP A 22 -16.83 -20.56 -17.13
CA ASP A 22 -16.66 -19.93 -15.80
C ASP A 22 -16.04 -20.86 -14.73
N HIS A 23 -16.31 -22.18 -14.84
CA HIS A 23 -15.76 -23.21 -13.96
C HIS A 23 -14.24 -23.45 -14.11
N ASP A 24 -13.66 -23.18 -15.28
CA ASP A 24 -12.25 -23.43 -15.60
C ASP A 24 -11.34 -22.21 -15.33
N VAL A 25 -11.89 -20.98 -15.32
CA VAL A 25 -11.16 -19.74 -14.95
C VAL A 25 -10.63 -19.86 -13.52
N ALA A 26 -11.47 -20.31 -12.59
CA ALA A 26 -11.13 -20.43 -11.19
C ALA A 26 -9.98 -21.43 -10.94
N SER A 27 -9.93 -22.53 -11.72
CA SER A 27 -8.88 -23.54 -11.60
C SER A 27 -7.55 -23.07 -12.21
N ALA A 28 -7.59 -22.31 -13.31
CA ALA A 28 -6.39 -21.76 -13.96
C ALA A 28 -5.76 -20.62 -13.13
N LEU A 29 -6.58 -19.71 -12.57
CA LEU A 29 -6.11 -18.60 -11.73
C LEU A 29 -5.60 -19.05 -10.36
N SER A 30 -6.09 -20.17 -9.83
CA SER A 30 -5.62 -20.71 -8.55
C SER A 30 -4.23 -21.35 -8.64
N ARG A 31 -3.85 -21.90 -9.81
CA ARG A 31 -2.55 -22.58 -10.01
C ARG A 31 -1.34 -21.65 -10.10
N GLN A 32 -1.51 -20.35 -10.36
CA GLN A 32 -0.40 -19.41 -10.59
C GLN A 32 -0.21 -18.34 -9.52
N ARG A 33 -1.08 -18.25 -8.51
CA ARG A 33 -0.87 -17.31 -7.40
C ARG A 33 0.04 -17.94 -6.35
N ALA A 34 1.33 -17.62 -6.42
CA ALA A 34 2.19 -17.74 -5.25
C ALA A 34 1.49 -17.01 -4.07
N PRO A 35 1.52 -17.56 -2.83
CA PRO A 35 0.88 -16.91 -1.71
C PRO A 35 1.42 -15.49 -1.59
N VAL A 36 0.51 -14.51 -1.56
CA VAL A 36 0.88 -13.10 -1.35
C VAL A 36 1.52 -13.05 0.03
N ARG A 37 2.84 -12.85 0.07
CA ARG A 37 3.53 -12.64 1.34
C ARG A 37 3.05 -11.30 1.89
N PRO A 38 2.55 -11.26 3.14
CA PRO A 38 2.24 -9.99 3.78
C PRO A 38 3.50 -9.13 3.80
N VAL A 39 3.38 -7.88 3.40
CA VAL A 39 4.44 -6.88 3.47
C VAL A 39 3.98 -5.81 4.45
N TRP A 40 4.80 -5.50 5.44
CA TRP A 40 4.40 -4.74 6.62
C TRP A 40 3.72 -3.40 6.28
N TRP A 41 4.19 -2.69 5.25
CA TRP A 41 3.66 -1.37 4.88
C TRP A 41 2.31 -1.40 4.17
N LYS A 42 1.85 -2.57 3.67
CA LYS A 42 0.51 -2.67 3.04
C LYS A 42 -0.62 -2.69 4.05
N GLU A 43 -0.31 -3.02 5.29
CA GLU A 43 -1.26 -3.17 6.39
C GLU A 43 -0.95 -2.21 7.55
N ALA A 44 0.09 -1.38 7.42
CA ALA A 44 0.53 -0.44 8.45
C ALA A 44 -0.43 0.75 8.59
N LEU A 45 -0.75 1.11 9.84
CA LEU A 45 -1.44 2.34 10.19
C LEU A 45 -0.45 3.51 10.20
N VAL A 46 -0.61 4.43 9.25
CA VAL A 46 0.24 5.61 9.11
C VAL A 46 -0.42 6.83 9.76
N TYR A 47 0.29 7.49 10.67
CA TYR A 47 -0.13 8.74 11.30
C TYR A 47 0.75 9.90 10.82
N GLN A 48 0.15 10.89 10.16
CA GLN A 48 0.88 12.07 9.72
C GLN A 48 0.86 13.15 10.82
N ILE A 49 2.05 13.64 11.18
CA ILE A 49 2.23 14.71 12.17
C ILE A 49 2.75 15.95 11.47
N TYR A 50 2.12 17.09 11.72
CA TYR A 50 2.67 18.41 11.40
C TYR A 50 3.43 18.95 12.63
N PRO A 51 4.78 18.91 12.68
CA PRO A 51 5.53 19.05 13.93
C PRO A 51 5.22 20.35 14.68
N ARG A 52 5.20 21.49 13.95
CA ARG A 52 4.98 22.82 14.53
C ARG A 52 3.66 23.02 15.25
N SER A 53 2.67 22.15 15.03
CA SER A 53 1.35 22.25 15.66
C SER A 53 0.99 21.06 16.54
N PHE A 54 1.92 20.11 16.72
CA PHE A 54 1.62 18.87 17.44
C PHE A 54 1.79 19.03 18.96
N LYS A 55 3.02 19.28 19.42
CA LYS A 55 3.33 19.45 20.84
C LYS A 55 4.59 20.27 21.01
N ASP A 56 4.46 21.37 21.73
CA ASP A 56 5.57 22.21 22.20
C ASP A 56 6.11 21.65 23.53
N SER A 57 7.41 21.44 23.64
CA SER A 57 8.08 20.94 24.85
C SER A 57 8.75 22.03 25.68
N ASN A 58 8.98 23.22 25.13
CA ASN A 58 9.81 24.26 25.73
C ASN A 58 9.06 25.56 26.07
N GLY A 59 7.80 25.70 25.61
CA GLY A 59 6.91 26.81 25.89
C GLY A 59 7.04 28.00 24.93
N ASP A 60 7.70 27.85 23.79
CA ASP A 60 7.84 28.90 22.76
C ASP A 60 6.61 29.04 21.85
N GLY A 61 5.63 28.15 21.97
CA GLY A 61 4.39 28.12 21.20
C GLY A 61 4.49 27.38 19.86
N ILE A 62 5.63 26.77 19.55
CA ILE A 62 5.89 26.00 18.33
C ILE A 62 6.17 24.55 18.71
N GLY A 63 5.45 23.62 18.08
CA GLY A 63 5.70 22.20 18.30
C GLY A 63 7.07 21.75 17.81
N ASP A 64 7.67 20.81 18.54
CA ASP A 64 9.05 20.37 18.33
C ASP A 64 9.20 18.84 18.44
N LEU A 65 10.40 18.34 18.13
CA LEU A 65 10.68 16.89 18.13
C LEU A 65 10.63 16.29 19.54
N ASN A 66 10.99 17.03 20.58
CA ASN A 66 10.90 16.54 21.95
C ASN A 66 9.43 16.40 22.37
N GLY A 67 8.56 17.30 21.94
CA GLY A 67 7.12 17.17 22.13
C GLY A 67 6.53 15.96 21.41
N ILE A 68 7.07 15.58 20.24
CA ILE A 68 6.72 14.32 19.58
C ILE A 68 7.21 13.12 20.41
N LEU A 69 8.44 13.15 20.91
CA LEU A 69 9.01 12.09 21.75
C LEU A 69 8.15 11.83 23.01
N GLU A 70 7.69 12.89 23.68
CA GLU A 70 6.79 12.81 24.84
C GLU A 70 5.43 12.14 24.55
N LYS A 71 5.06 11.99 23.28
CA LYS A 71 3.78 11.42 22.85
C LYS A 71 3.94 10.08 22.12
N LEU A 72 5.13 9.51 22.06
CA LEU A 72 5.33 8.20 21.43
C LEU A 72 4.50 7.10 22.12
N ASP A 73 4.40 7.10 23.45
CA ASP A 73 3.58 6.13 24.17
C ASP A 73 2.09 6.25 23.78
N TYR A 74 1.59 7.48 23.64
CA TYR A 74 0.23 7.72 23.15
C TYR A 74 0.01 7.20 21.72
N LEU A 75 0.98 7.40 20.82
CA LEU A 75 0.89 6.92 19.44
C LEU A 75 0.98 5.39 19.35
N ALA A 76 1.78 4.78 20.23
CA ALA A 76 1.89 3.34 20.35
C ALA A 76 0.59 2.73 20.91
N ASP A 77 0.01 3.31 21.95
CA ASP A 77 -1.28 2.89 22.52
C ASP A 77 -2.44 3.02 21.53
N LEU A 78 -2.37 4.02 20.64
CA LEU A 78 -3.32 4.18 19.53
C LEU A 78 -3.17 3.09 18.45
N GLY A 79 -2.04 2.38 18.42
CA GLY A 79 -1.75 1.34 17.43
C GLY A 79 -1.14 1.85 16.13
N VAL A 80 -0.42 2.98 16.16
CA VAL A 80 0.26 3.53 14.98
C VAL A 80 1.53 2.73 14.67
N ASP A 81 1.68 2.26 13.43
CA ASP A 81 2.87 1.55 12.97
C ASP A 81 3.93 2.48 12.38
N VAL A 82 3.49 3.58 11.74
CA VAL A 82 4.37 4.54 11.04
C VAL A 82 3.97 5.97 11.35
N ILE A 83 4.97 6.80 11.66
CA ILE A 83 4.82 8.24 11.78
C ILE A 83 5.41 8.91 10.55
N TRP A 84 4.62 9.73 9.84
CA TRP A 84 5.11 10.61 8.77
C TRP A 84 5.13 12.05 9.27
N LEU A 85 6.32 12.63 9.38
CA LEU A 85 6.49 14.05 9.69
C LEU A 85 6.39 14.91 8.41
N SER A 86 5.51 15.90 8.45
CA SER A 86 5.51 16.96 7.45
C SER A 86 6.80 17.80 7.54
N PRO A 87 7.30 18.35 6.41
CA PRO A 87 8.51 19.17 6.36
C PRO A 87 8.47 20.42 7.25
#